data_AF-A0A832R689-F1
#
_entry.id   AF-A0A832R689-F1
#
_cell.length_a   1.000
_cell.length_b   1.000
_cell.length_c   1.000
_cell.angle_alpha   90.00
_cell.angle_beta   90.00
_cell.angle_gamma   90.00
#
_symmetry.space_group_name_H-M   'P 1'
#
loop_
_entity.id
_entity.type
_entity.pdbx_description
1 polymer ?
#
loop_
_entity_poly.entity_id
_entity_poly.type
_entity_poly.pdbx_seq_one_letter_code
_entity_poly.pdbx_strand_id
1 'polypeptide(L)'
;MIEAEELRAACQRIIQSGELGRSRTYAAILEYLAEQAIVGSSPKEISIAMDVLGRDADFDVGKDSIVRVHIYHLRNKLNTYYAKHGKKERYRLDIPKGQYMLAATRNDAPGASPEEARSISGELQQRRPLTPWLAAGAIVLLLFNLFNRPEPVAPDVAPNPFAVSPLWAALLDDDLPVLVLVGDYYIMGEVDETGRVSRMVREFDINSSLDLRLQQQGGHLSRYLNLDLNYTPTSIPIVLASVMQVFAADAGRVKVKLMSDFNTNDLVGNHVVYLGYLSGLEGLRDLVFAASGLATGLTFDELVNIDSNERYQSSS
;
A
#
# COMPACT_ATOMS: atom_id res chain seq x y z
N MET A 1 25.55 -2.49 13.03
CA MET A 1 25.14 -1.83 11.78
C MET A 1 26.36 -1.76 10.87
N ILE A 2 26.17 -1.79 9.55
CA ILE A 2 27.25 -1.54 8.60
C ILE A 2 27.53 -0.04 8.56
N GLU A 3 28.79 0.38 8.54
CA GLU A 3 29.15 1.79 8.40
C GLU A 3 28.85 2.29 6.98
N ALA A 4 28.51 3.58 6.83
CA ALA A 4 28.11 4.14 5.54
C ALA A 4 29.15 3.92 4.42
N GLU A 5 30.42 4.08 4.75
CA GLU A 5 31.53 3.88 3.81
C GLU A 5 31.70 2.40 3.41
N GLU A 6 31.51 1.48 4.36
CA GLU A 6 31.56 0.04 4.08
C GLU A 6 30.40 -0.41 3.19
N LEU A 7 29.22 0.19 3.35
CA LEU A 7 28.05 -0.09 2.51
C LEU A 7 28.24 0.39 1.07
N ARG A 8 28.75 1.62 0.88
CA ARG A 8 29.08 2.14 -0.47
C ARG A 8 30.13 1.27 -1.16
N ALA A 9 31.18 0.91 -0.44
CA ALA A 9 32.24 0.04 -0.97
C ALA A 9 31.72 -1.35 -1.36
N ALA A 10 30.80 -1.92 -0.58
CA ALA A 10 30.16 -3.21 -0.91
C ALA A 10 29.29 -3.10 -2.18
N CYS A 11 28.50 -2.03 -2.32
CA CYS A 11 27.70 -1.79 -3.52
C CYS A 11 28.58 -1.62 -4.77
N GLN A 12 29.67 -0.86 -4.67
CA GLN A 12 30.62 -0.69 -5.78
C GLN A 12 31.26 -2.01 -6.22
N ARG A 13 31.64 -2.90 -5.27
CA ARG A 13 32.15 -4.23 -5.62
C ARG A 13 31.13 -5.07 -6.36
N ILE A 14 29.85 -5.02 -5.96
CA ILE A 14 28.77 -5.71 -6.65
C ILE A 14 28.58 -5.17 -8.07
N ILE A 15 28.60 -3.84 -8.25
CA ILE A 15 28.44 -3.19 -9.55
C ILE A 15 29.61 -3.56 -10.48
N GLN A 16 30.84 -3.52 -9.97
CA GLN A 16 32.05 -3.85 -10.74
C GLN A 16 32.20 -5.34 -11.04
N SER A 17 31.49 -6.23 -10.32
CA SER A 17 31.54 -7.67 -10.56
C SER A 17 30.95 -8.10 -11.91
N GLY A 18 30.13 -7.25 -12.55
CA GLY A 18 29.43 -7.57 -13.78
C GLY A 18 28.19 -8.46 -13.62
N GLU A 19 27.89 -8.97 -12.42
CA GLU A 19 26.73 -9.83 -12.15
C GLU A 19 25.39 -9.08 -12.28
N LEU A 20 25.39 -7.75 -12.13
CA LEU A 20 24.22 -6.91 -12.40
C LEU A 20 23.87 -6.83 -13.90
N GLY A 21 24.76 -7.26 -14.79
CA GLY A 21 24.60 -7.19 -16.25
C GLY A 21 24.97 -5.83 -16.83
N ARG A 22 24.74 -5.66 -18.15
CA ARG A 22 25.14 -4.44 -18.89
C ARG A 22 24.24 -3.22 -18.65
N SER A 23 23.06 -3.41 -18.06
CA SER A 23 22.10 -2.33 -17.83
C SER A 23 22.53 -1.47 -16.63
N ARG A 24 22.59 -0.15 -16.83
CA ARG A 24 22.89 0.83 -15.77
C ARG A 24 21.77 0.94 -14.73
N THR A 25 20.56 0.51 -15.07
CA THR A 25 19.38 0.62 -14.20
C THR A 25 19.55 -0.11 -12.87
N TYR A 26 20.08 -1.34 -12.88
CA TYR A 26 20.24 -2.12 -11.63
C TYR A 26 21.32 -1.55 -10.72
N ALA A 27 22.38 -0.95 -11.31
CA ALA A 27 23.40 -0.23 -10.54
C ALA A 27 22.80 1.02 -9.90
N ALA A 28 22.05 1.82 -10.67
CA ALA A 28 21.39 3.02 -10.17
C ALA A 28 20.38 2.72 -9.03
N ILE A 29 19.59 1.66 -9.16
CA ILE A 29 18.68 1.21 -8.09
C ILE A 29 19.48 0.80 -6.85
N LEU A 30 20.55 0.01 -6.99
CA LEU A 30 21.35 -0.44 -5.85
C LEU A 30 22.02 0.74 -5.12
N GLU A 31 22.56 1.71 -5.86
CA GLU A 31 23.17 2.93 -5.31
C GLU A 31 22.13 3.77 -4.58
N TYR A 32 20.96 3.98 -5.18
CA TYR A 32 19.87 4.71 -4.54
C TYR A 32 19.43 4.05 -3.23
N LEU A 33 19.25 2.73 -3.22
CA LEU A 33 18.88 1.98 -2.01
C LEU A 33 19.96 2.05 -0.93
N ALA A 34 21.24 2.10 -1.31
CA ALA A 34 22.34 2.26 -0.39
C ALA A 34 22.32 3.65 0.27
N GLU A 35 22.13 4.73 -0.50
CA GLU A 35 22.04 6.07 0.06
C GLU A 35 20.82 6.23 0.99
N GLN A 36 19.67 5.67 0.63
CA GLN A 36 18.49 5.67 1.51
C GLN A 36 18.76 4.90 2.81
N ALA A 37 19.45 3.75 2.75
CA ALA A 37 19.84 3.00 3.93
C ALA A 37 20.83 3.76 4.84
N ILE A 38 21.73 4.58 4.27
CA ILE A 38 22.69 5.41 5.02
C ILE A 38 21.95 6.52 5.79
N VAL A 39 20.93 7.12 5.19
CA VAL A 39 20.10 8.17 5.82
C VAL A 39 19.07 7.56 6.78
N GLY A 40 18.91 6.24 6.81
CA GLY A 40 17.94 5.54 7.67
C GLY A 40 16.50 5.65 7.17
N SER A 41 16.31 5.89 5.87
CA SER A 41 15.02 6.04 5.22
C SER A 41 14.64 4.77 4.44
N SER A 42 13.34 4.44 4.42
CA SER A 42 12.79 3.38 3.59
C SER A 42 12.06 4.03 2.40
N PRO A 43 12.59 3.94 1.18
CA PRO A 43 11.98 4.62 0.04
C PRO A 43 10.66 3.95 -0.36
N LYS A 44 9.68 4.77 -0.74
CA LYS A 44 8.41 4.30 -1.31
C LYS A 44 8.60 3.89 -2.77
N GLU A 45 7.71 3.03 -3.28
CA GLU A 45 7.76 2.54 -4.67
C GLU A 45 7.75 3.69 -5.69
N ILE A 46 6.93 4.72 -5.44
CA ILE A 46 6.83 5.92 -6.27
C ILE A 46 8.13 6.74 -6.31
N SER A 47 8.87 6.80 -5.20
CA SER A 47 10.16 7.50 -5.13
C SER A 47 11.20 6.83 -6.02
N ILE A 48 11.25 5.49 -6.03
CA ILE A 48 12.15 4.75 -6.92
C ILE A 48 11.76 4.94 -8.39
N ALA A 49 10.46 4.98 -8.68
CA ALA A 49 9.97 5.21 -10.05
C ALA A 49 10.41 6.59 -10.60
N MET A 50 10.28 7.64 -9.79
CA MET A 50 10.64 9.00 -10.21
C MET A 50 12.15 9.21 -10.18
N ASP A 51 12.79 8.96 -9.03
CA ASP A 51 14.19 9.34 -8.78
C ASP A 51 15.20 8.49 -9.56
N VAL A 52 14.84 7.23 -9.88
CA VAL A 52 15.77 6.27 -10.51
C VAL A 52 15.31 5.84 -11.90
N LEU A 53 14.01 5.62 -12.09
CA LEU A 53 13.47 5.15 -13.38
C LEU A 53 12.99 6.29 -14.28
N GLY A 54 13.04 7.55 -13.81
CA GLY A 54 12.70 8.73 -14.60
C GLY A 54 11.23 8.76 -15.02
N ARG A 55 10.33 8.26 -14.18
CA ARG A 55 8.88 8.33 -14.43
C ARG A 55 8.31 9.69 -14.00
N ASP A 56 7.27 10.11 -14.72
CA ASP A 56 6.53 11.33 -14.42
C ASP A 56 5.64 11.16 -13.18
N ALA A 57 5.15 12.29 -12.65
CA ALA A 57 4.30 12.34 -11.44
C ALA A 57 2.97 11.57 -11.57
N ASP A 58 2.56 11.21 -12.80
CA ASP A 58 1.37 10.40 -13.09
C ASP A 58 1.58 8.89 -12.89
N PHE A 59 2.72 8.47 -12.31
CA PHE A 59 3.01 7.06 -12.05
C PHE A 59 2.05 6.43 -11.03
N ASP A 60 1.21 5.50 -11.50
CA ASP A 60 0.28 4.73 -10.67
C ASP A 60 0.91 3.40 -10.21
N VAL A 61 1.26 3.34 -8.92
CA VAL A 61 1.83 2.16 -8.24
C VAL A 61 0.91 0.92 -8.33
N GLY A 62 -0.40 1.10 -8.45
CA GLY A 62 -1.36 0.00 -8.58
C GLY A 62 -1.35 -0.65 -9.96
N LYS A 63 -1.06 0.13 -11.02
CA LYS A 63 -1.16 -0.31 -12.42
C LYS A 63 0.19 -0.61 -13.06
N ASP A 64 1.24 0.15 -12.73
CA ASP A 64 2.58 -0.06 -13.29
C ASP A 64 3.46 -0.86 -12.31
N SER A 65 3.79 -2.09 -12.70
CA SER A 65 4.61 -3.01 -11.92
C SER A 65 6.12 -2.87 -12.16
N ILE A 66 6.56 -1.86 -12.93
CA ILE A 66 7.95 -1.71 -13.35
C ILE A 66 8.95 -1.73 -12.18
N VAL A 67 8.65 -1.04 -11.07
CA VAL A 67 9.53 -1.02 -9.89
C VAL A 67 9.61 -2.40 -9.26
N ARG A 68 8.46 -3.07 -9.03
CA ARG A 68 8.40 -4.43 -8.48
C ARG A 68 9.20 -5.43 -9.31
N VAL A 69 9.09 -5.34 -10.63
CA VAL A 69 9.83 -6.19 -11.57
C VAL A 69 11.34 -5.94 -11.45
N HIS A 70 11.77 -4.69 -11.48
CA HIS A 70 13.20 -4.36 -11.38
C HIS A 70 13.80 -4.78 -10.03
N ILE A 71 13.08 -4.58 -8.93
CA ILE A 71 13.51 -4.98 -7.59
C ILE A 71 13.57 -6.51 -7.46
N TYR A 72 12.62 -7.24 -8.05
CA TYR A 72 12.66 -8.70 -8.12
C TYR A 72 13.92 -9.19 -8.87
N HIS A 73 14.23 -8.60 -10.02
CA HIS A 73 15.44 -8.94 -10.77
C HIS A 73 16.72 -8.57 -10.02
N LEU A 74 16.75 -7.43 -9.33
CA LEU A 74 17.89 -7.02 -8.50
C LEU A 74 18.14 -8.02 -7.36
N ARG A 75 17.10 -8.47 -6.65
CA ARG A 75 17.21 -9.53 -5.62
C ARG A 75 17.87 -10.80 -6.17
N ASN A 76 17.43 -11.27 -7.34
CA ASN A 76 17.99 -12.48 -7.96
C ASN A 76 19.46 -12.29 -8.35
N LYS A 77 19.83 -11.11 -8.84
CA LYS A 77 21.21 -10.77 -9.18
C LYS A 77 22.11 -10.70 -7.95
N LEU A 78 21.65 -10.10 -6.86
CA LEU A 78 22.37 -10.11 -5.56
C LEU A 78 22.60 -11.55 -5.08
N ASN A 79 21.58 -12.41 -5.16
CA ASN A 79 21.73 -13.82 -4.80
C ASN A 79 22.78 -14.54 -5.66
N THR A 80 22.83 -14.27 -6.96
CA THR A 80 23.83 -14.85 -7.87
C THR A 80 25.24 -14.36 -7.53
N TYR A 81 25.39 -13.06 -7.28
CA TYR A 81 26.66 -12.49 -6.83
C TYR A 81 27.15 -13.15 -5.53
N TYR A 82 26.31 -13.24 -4.51
CA TYR A 82 26.70 -13.83 -3.22
C TYR A 82 26.90 -15.35 -3.29
N ALA A 83 26.25 -16.06 -4.21
CA ALA A 83 26.55 -17.47 -4.46
C ALA A 83 27.97 -17.68 -5.00
N LYS A 84 28.47 -16.76 -5.84
CA LYS A 84 29.82 -16.84 -6.46
C LYS A 84 30.92 -16.21 -5.60
N HIS A 85 30.65 -15.05 -4.99
CA HIS A 85 31.63 -14.20 -4.32
C HIS A 85 31.44 -14.12 -2.79
N GLY A 86 30.30 -14.58 -2.27
CA GLY A 86 29.89 -14.32 -0.89
C GLY A 86 30.79 -14.90 0.20
N LYS A 87 31.61 -15.92 -0.09
CA LYS A 87 32.60 -16.46 0.86
C LYS A 87 33.72 -15.47 1.20
N LYS A 88 33.97 -14.47 0.36
CA LYS A 88 35.01 -13.46 0.55
C LYS A 88 34.47 -12.13 1.07
N GLU A 89 33.14 -12.00 1.14
CA GLU A 89 32.49 -10.75 1.55
C GLU A 89 32.18 -10.76 3.05
N ARG A 90 32.54 -9.67 3.72
CA ARG A 90 32.30 -9.44 5.15
C ARG A 90 30.83 -9.19 5.47
N TYR A 91 30.07 -8.65 4.51
CA TYR A 91 28.65 -8.36 4.64
C TYR A 91 27.87 -8.91 3.46
N ARG A 92 26.71 -9.50 3.75
CA ARG A 92 25.72 -9.90 2.75
C ARG A 92 24.63 -8.83 2.66
N LEU A 93 24.47 -8.24 1.48
CA LEU A 93 23.41 -7.30 1.17
C LEU A 93 22.21 -8.05 0.59
N ASP A 94 21.02 -7.76 1.11
CA ASP A 94 19.76 -8.33 0.67
C ASP A 94 18.66 -7.26 0.63
N ILE A 95 17.61 -7.49 -0.15
CA ILE A 95 16.42 -6.64 -0.21
C ILE A 95 15.25 -7.51 0.28
N PRO A 96 14.75 -7.33 1.52
CA PRO A 96 13.68 -8.16 2.07
C PRO A 96 12.43 -8.17 1.19
N LYS A 97 11.70 -9.30 1.16
CA LYS A 97 10.46 -9.42 0.36
C LYS A 97 9.44 -8.37 0.80
N GLY A 98 8.77 -7.75 -0.17
CA GLY A 98 7.78 -6.70 0.07
C GLY A 98 8.36 -5.36 0.53
N GLN A 99 9.68 -5.26 0.70
CA GLN A 99 10.35 -4.02 1.10
C GLN A 99 11.22 -3.48 -0.03
N TYR A 100 11.46 -2.17 0.03
CA TYR A 100 12.29 -1.43 -0.91
C TYR A 100 13.52 -0.86 -0.21
N MET A 101 14.09 -1.59 0.76
CA MET A 101 15.27 -1.15 1.51
C MET A 101 16.39 -2.18 1.42
N LEU A 102 17.62 -1.73 1.59
CA LEU A 102 18.80 -2.57 1.61
C LEU A 102 19.12 -3.00 3.05
N ALA A 103 19.17 -4.31 3.30
CA ALA A 103 19.54 -4.89 4.58
C ALA A 103 20.94 -5.51 4.50
N ALA A 104 21.79 -5.26 5.50
CA ALA A 104 23.14 -5.80 5.57
C ALA A 104 23.27 -6.77 6.76
N THR A 105 23.63 -8.01 6.48
CA THR A 105 23.91 -9.04 7.50
C THR A 105 25.40 -9.34 7.53
N ARG A 106 26.01 -9.34 8.73
CA ARG A 106 27.42 -9.67 8.89
C ARG A 106 27.66 -11.15 8.61
N ASN A 107 28.68 -11.44 7.81
CA ASN A 107 29.12 -12.79 7.52
C ASN A 107 30.19 -13.17 8.56
N ASP A 108 29.77 -13.62 9.73
CA ASP A 108 30.70 -14.08 10.78
C ASP A 108 31.17 -15.49 10.42
N ALA A 109 32.42 -15.63 9.98
CA ALA A 109 33.06 -16.94 9.91
C ALA A 109 34.56 -16.85 10.17
N PRO A 110 35.06 -17.72 11.06
CA PRO A 110 36.22 -18.51 10.70
C PRO A 110 35.98 -20.00 11.00
N GLY A 111 36.08 -20.84 9.97
CA GLY A 111 36.52 -22.23 10.17
C GLY A 111 35.55 -23.22 10.81
N ALA A 112 34.25 -23.21 10.45
CA ALA A 112 33.58 -24.51 10.37
C ALA A 112 34.08 -25.18 9.09
N SER A 113 34.82 -26.28 9.25
CA SER A 113 34.86 -27.34 8.24
C SER A 113 33.44 -27.48 7.66
N PRO A 114 33.26 -27.86 6.38
CA PRO A 114 32.00 -28.49 6.02
C PRO A 114 31.88 -29.69 6.98
N GLU A 115 31.16 -29.52 8.10
CA GLU A 115 30.37 -30.59 8.66
C GLU A 115 29.70 -31.15 7.43
N GLU A 116 30.08 -32.39 7.09
CA GLU A 116 29.67 -33.08 5.89
C GLU A 116 28.21 -32.72 5.63
N ALA A 117 28.00 -31.71 4.79
CA ALA A 117 26.80 -31.57 4.04
C ALA A 117 26.93 -32.81 3.20
N ARG A 118 26.39 -33.91 3.75
CA ARG A 118 26.33 -35.23 3.14
C ARG A 118 26.12 -34.86 1.71
N SER A 119 27.13 -35.16 0.89
CA SER A 119 26.91 -35.02 -0.52
C SER A 119 25.76 -35.97 -0.72
N ILE A 120 24.57 -35.41 -0.83
CA ILE A 120 23.56 -35.97 -1.68
C ILE A 120 24.14 -35.68 -3.08
N SER A 121 25.28 -36.31 -3.39
CA SER A 121 25.33 -37.31 -4.45
C SER A 121 24.21 -38.30 -4.13
N GLY A 122 22.97 -37.80 -4.25
CA GLY A 122 21.97 -38.59 -4.87
C GLY A 122 22.63 -38.93 -6.18
N GLU A 123 22.95 -40.21 -6.35
CA GLU A 123 22.52 -40.85 -7.58
C GLU A 123 21.28 -40.09 -8.04
N LEU A 124 21.31 -39.57 -9.27
CA LEU A 124 20.11 -39.07 -9.90
C LEU A 124 19.14 -40.24 -9.88
N GLN A 125 18.42 -40.37 -8.76
CA GLN A 125 17.39 -41.34 -8.57
C GLN A 125 16.45 -40.89 -9.65
N GLN A 126 16.35 -41.71 -10.69
CA GLN A 126 15.38 -41.56 -11.75
C GLN A 126 14.03 -41.60 -11.06
N ARG A 127 13.65 -40.46 -10.48
CA ARG A 127 12.33 -40.21 -9.94
C ARG A 127 11.51 -40.28 -11.21
N ARG A 128 10.82 -41.41 -11.38
CA ARG A 128 9.81 -41.58 -12.41
C ARG A 128 9.06 -40.25 -12.49
N PRO A 129 9.01 -39.60 -13.65
CA PRO A 129 8.45 -38.28 -13.75
C PRO A 129 7.00 -38.38 -13.27
N LEU A 130 6.74 -37.94 -12.05
CA LEU A 130 5.40 -37.72 -11.52
C LEU A 130 4.79 -36.45 -12.13
N THR A 131 5.56 -35.70 -12.92
CA THR A 131 5.13 -34.56 -13.72
C THR A 131 3.90 -34.84 -14.60
N PRO A 132 3.81 -35.93 -15.39
CA PRO A 132 2.57 -36.30 -16.08
C PRO A 132 1.39 -36.56 -15.14
N TRP A 133 1.62 -37.14 -13.96
CA TRP A 133 0.55 -37.42 -12.99
C TRP A 133 0.09 -36.15 -12.26
N LEU A 134 1.01 -35.23 -11.95
CA LEU A 134 0.70 -33.92 -11.39
C LEU A 134 0.02 -33.02 -12.42
N ALA A 135 0.45 -33.07 -13.69
CA ALA A 135 -0.21 -32.36 -14.77
C ALA A 135 -1.62 -32.92 -15.03
N ALA A 136 -1.78 -34.24 -15.04
CA ALA A 136 -3.09 -34.87 -15.12
C ALA A 136 -3.96 -34.50 -13.91
N GLY A 137 -3.41 -34.49 -12.69
CA GLY A 137 -4.11 -34.05 -11.49
C GLY A 137 -4.53 -32.57 -11.56
N ALA A 138 -3.67 -31.70 -12.05
CA ALA A 138 -3.99 -30.28 -12.27
C ALA A 138 -5.08 -30.10 -13.33
N ILE A 139 -5.04 -30.86 -14.43
CA ILE A 139 -6.08 -30.87 -15.45
C ILE A 139 -7.40 -31.39 -14.88
N VAL A 140 -7.37 -32.46 -14.07
CA VAL A 140 -8.56 -32.98 -13.39
C VAL A 140 -9.12 -31.96 -12.42
N LEU A 141 -8.29 -31.26 -11.65
CA LEU A 141 -8.74 -30.18 -10.76
C LEU A 141 -9.29 -28.98 -11.54
N LEU A 142 -8.71 -28.65 -12.70
CA LEU A 142 -9.18 -27.58 -13.58
C LEU A 142 -10.52 -27.95 -14.22
N LEU A 143 -10.66 -29.18 -14.72
CA LEU A 143 -11.90 -29.70 -15.26
C LEU A 143 -12.97 -29.84 -14.16
N PHE A 144 -12.58 -30.30 -12.97
CA PHE A 144 -13.46 -30.32 -11.81
C PHE A 144 -13.91 -28.91 -11.45
N ASN A 145 -13.03 -27.91 -11.48
CA ASN A 145 -13.38 -26.52 -11.25
C ASN A 145 -14.28 -25.96 -12.37
N LEU A 146 -14.08 -26.34 -13.64
CA LEU A 146 -14.93 -25.91 -14.76
C LEU A 146 -16.32 -26.56 -14.73
N PHE A 147 -16.41 -27.86 -14.42
CA PHE A 147 -17.67 -28.62 -14.37
C PHE A 147 -18.43 -28.45 -13.06
N ASN A 148 -17.73 -28.17 -11.96
CA ASN A 148 -18.31 -27.80 -10.67
C ASN A 148 -18.12 -26.31 -10.42
N ARG A 149 -18.21 -25.47 -11.46
CA ARG A 149 -18.49 -24.06 -11.20
C ARG A 149 -19.88 -24.05 -10.57
N PRO A 150 -20.04 -23.73 -9.28
CA PRO A 150 -21.36 -23.42 -8.80
C PRO A 150 -21.88 -22.33 -9.73
N GLU A 151 -23.09 -22.50 -10.29
CA GLU A 151 -23.76 -21.35 -10.86
C GLU A 151 -23.69 -20.24 -9.80
N PRO A 152 -23.49 -18.98 -10.20
CA PRO A 152 -23.65 -17.87 -9.27
C PRO A 152 -25.09 -17.96 -8.78
N VAL A 153 -25.29 -18.66 -7.66
CA VAL A 153 -26.49 -18.61 -6.87
C VAL A 153 -26.48 -17.18 -6.41
N ALA A 154 -27.18 -16.32 -7.15
CA ALA A 154 -27.56 -15.02 -6.66
C ALA A 154 -28.14 -15.31 -5.28
N PRO A 155 -27.49 -14.86 -4.20
CA PRO A 155 -28.03 -15.13 -2.88
C PRO A 155 -29.48 -14.68 -2.92
N ASP A 156 -30.39 -15.50 -2.37
CA ASP A 156 -31.79 -15.11 -2.19
C ASP A 156 -31.78 -14.02 -1.10
N VAL A 157 -31.31 -12.84 -1.50
CA VAL A 157 -31.16 -11.68 -0.64
C VAL A 157 -32.55 -11.10 -0.57
N ALA A 158 -33.16 -11.24 0.60
CA ALA A 158 -34.40 -10.54 0.90
C ALA A 158 -34.26 -9.08 0.42
N PRO A 159 -35.22 -8.57 -0.38
CA PRO A 159 -35.10 -7.25 -0.97
C PRO A 159 -34.85 -6.21 0.13
N ASN A 160 -33.73 -5.50 0.03
CA ASN A 160 -33.39 -4.49 1.01
C ASN A 160 -34.44 -3.37 0.92
N PRO A 161 -35.17 -3.06 2.01
CA PRO A 161 -36.24 -2.06 1.98
C PRO A 161 -35.71 -0.66 1.60
N PHE A 162 -34.41 -0.40 1.82
CA PHE A 162 -33.78 0.87 1.45
C PHE A 162 -33.43 0.97 -0.04
N ALA A 163 -33.33 -0.15 -0.77
CA ALA A 163 -33.05 -0.13 -2.22
C ALA A 163 -34.19 0.56 -3.01
N VAL A 164 -35.38 0.69 -2.42
CA VAL A 164 -36.54 1.37 -3.02
C VAL A 164 -36.58 2.87 -2.70
N SER A 165 -35.69 3.36 -1.83
CA SER A 165 -35.64 4.78 -1.47
C SER A 165 -35.18 5.63 -2.66
N PRO A 166 -35.77 6.81 -2.93
CA PRO A 166 -35.33 7.72 -3.97
C PRO A 166 -33.85 8.12 -3.88
N LEU A 167 -33.29 8.11 -2.66
CA LEU A 167 -31.87 8.37 -2.42
C LEU A 167 -30.98 7.33 -3.12
N TRP A 168 -31.35 6.06 -3.04
CA TRP A 168 -30.57 4.94 -3.58
C TRP A 168 -30.97 4.61 -5.01
N ALA A 169 -32.22 4.83 -5.40
CA ALA A 169 -32.73 4.58 -6.75
C ALA A 169 -31.86 5.26 -7.82
N ALA A 170 -31.47 6.52 -7.60
CA ALA A 170 -30.60 7.24 -8.55
C ALA A 170 -29.23 6.58 -8.79
N LEU A 171 -28.69 5.85 -7.80
CA LEU A 171 -27.44 5.08 -7.94
C LEU A 171 -27.69 3.65 -8.45
N LEU A 172 -28.87 3.10 -8.17
CA LEU A 172 -29.21 1.72 -8.50
C LEU A 172 -29.71 1.56 -9.94
N ASP A 173 -30.38 2.59 -10.48
CA ASP A 173 -30.96 2.64 -11.82
C ASP A 173 -29.94 3.01 -12.91
N ASP A 174 -28.71 3.33 -12.52
CA ASP A 174 -27.60 3.64 -13.43
C ASP A 174 -26.57 2.50 -13.45
N ASP A 175 -25.82 2.40 -14.55
CA ASP A 175 -24.83 1.35 -14.81
C ASP A 175 -23.40 1.76 -14.38
N LEU A 176 -23.21 2.99 -13.92
CA LEU A 176 -21.90 3.45 -13.43
C LEU A 176 -21.47 2.67 -12.17
N PRO A 177 -20.17 2.32 -12.04
CA PRO A 177 -19.66 1.70 -10.82
C PRO A 177 -19.87 2.61 -9.60
N VAL A 178 -20.02 2.00 -8.43
CA VAL A 178 -20.20 2.71 -7.16
C VAL A 178 -18.91 2.63 -6.35
N LEU A 179 -18.26 3.76 -6.12
CA LEU A 179 -17.13 3.89 -5.23
C LEU A 179 -17.61 4.24 -3.82
N VAL A 180 -17.46 3.30 -2.90
CA VAL A 180 -17.67 3.53 -1.47
C VAL A 180 -16.35 3.97 -0.85
N LEU A 181 -16.31 5.22 -0.39
CA LEU A 181 -15.15 5.80 0.29
C LEU A 181 -15.35 5.70 1.80
N VAL A 182 -14.43 5.01 2.46
CA VAL A 182 -14.42 4.80 3.90
C VAL A 182 -13.52 5.85 4.53
N GLY A 183 -14.10 6.75 5.32
CA GLY A 183 -13.38 7.76 6.07
C GLY A 183 -12.45 7.13 7.11
N ASP A 184 -11.19 7.53 7.08
CA ASP A 184 -10.18 7.15 8.06
C ASP A 184 -9.41 8.38 8.51
N TYR A 185 -8.68 8.24 9.62
CA TYR A 185 -8.02 9.35 10.28
C TYR A 185 -6.53 9.14 10.35
N TYR A 186 -5.80 10.14 9.86
CA TYR A 186 -4.37 10.21 10.03
C TYR A 186 -3.98 10.55 11.47
N ILE A 187 -3.25 9.65 12.12
CA ILE A 187 -2.85 9.77 13.53
C ILE A 187 -1.36 10.07 13.63
N MET A 188 -1.02 11.07 14.44
CA MET A 188 0.36 11.49 14.67
C MET A 188 0.78 11.17 16.10
N GLY A 189 2.08 11.03 16.33
CA GLY A 189 2.63 10.89 17.66
C GLY A 189 3.12 12.23 18.18
N GLU A 190 2.62 12.70 19.31
CA GLU A 190 3.24 13.85 19.98
C GLU A 190 4.48 13.37 20.74
N VAL A 191 5.64 13.96 20.45
CA VAL A 191 6.89 13.62 21.10
C VAL A 191 7.15 14.50 22.33
N ASP A 192 7.70 13.89 23.37
CA ASP A 192 8.20 14.60 24.54
C ASP A 192 9.55 15.28 24.27
N GLU A 193 10.10 15.97 25.28
CA GLU A 193 11.42 16.63 25.19
C GLU A 193 12.56 15.66 24.89
N THR A 194 12.37 14.37 25.11
CA THR A 194 13.35 13.31 24.82
C THR A 194 13.19 12.71 23.42
N GLY A 195 12.21 13.16 22.65
CA GLY A 195 11.89 12.66 21.31
C GLY A 195 11.10 11.35 21.30
N ARG A 196 10.55 10.92 22.44
CA ARG A 196 9.73 9.71 22.54
C ARG A 196 8.26 10.05 22.33
N VAL A 197 7.54 9.20 21.60
CA VAL A 197 6.09 9.34 21.43
C VAL A 197 5.40 9.18 22.78
N SER A 198 4.80 10.26 23.26
CA SER A 198 4.11 10.34 24.54
C SER A 198 2.64 9.95 24.41
N ARG A 199 1.98 10.38 23.32
CA ARG A 199 0.59 10.07 22.99
C ARG A 199 0.33 10.16 21.50
N MET A 200 -0.76 9.52 21.08
CA MET A 200 -1.31 9.66 19.74
C MET A 200 -2.31 10.82 19.70
N VAL A 201 -2.25 11.64 18.65
CA VAL A 201 -3.08 12.84 18.48
C VAL A 201 -3.66 12.86 17.08
N ARG A 202 -4.89 13.35 16.96
CA ARG A 202 -5.60 13.55 15.70
C ARG A 202 -6.00 15.02 15.59
N GLU A 203 -5.55 15.69 14.53
CA GLU A 203 -5.83 17.10 14.24
C GLU A 203 -6.70 17.21 12.97
N PHE A 204 -7.84 17.90 13.01
CA PHE A 204 -8.82 17.91 11.91
C PHE A 204 -8.31 18.50 10.59
N ASP A 205 -7.32 19.37 10.67
CA ASP A 205 -6.70 20.00 9.51
C ASP A 205 -5.47 19.23 8.98
N ILE A 206 -5.13 18.08 9.57
CA ILE A 206 -3.98 17.26 9.15
C ILE A 206 -4.47 15.86 8.81
N ASN A 207 -4.53 15.56 7.51
CA ASN A 207 -5.09 14.30 7.02
C ASN A 207 -4.04 13.44 6.30
N SER A 208 -2.82 13.95 6.13
CA SER A 208 -1.74 13.20 5.52
C SER A 208 -0.36 13.55 6.09
N SER A 209 0.60 12.66 5.82
CA SER A 209 2.02 12.94 6.08
C SER A 209 2.57 14.14 5.30
N LEU A 210 1.91 14.55 4.21
CA LEU A 210 2.26 15.76 3.48
C LEU A 210 1.78 17.00 4.25
N ASP A 211 0.53 17.01 4.72
CA ASP A 211 -0.04 18.12 5.49
C ASP A 211 0.77 18.37 6.77
N LEU A 212 1.16 17.30 7.45
CA LEU A 212 2.00 17.39 8.65
C LEU A 212 3.33 18.09 8.33
N ARG A 213 3.99 17.71 7.24
CA ARG A 213 5.27 18.32 6.82
C ARG A 213 5.09 19.79 6.47
N LEU A 214 4.01 20.16 5.79
CA LEU A 214 3.70 21.55 5.45
C LEU A 214 3.49 22.40 6.71
N GLN A 215 2.75 21.88 7.69
CA GLN A 215 2.55 22.54 8.98
C GLN A 215 3.86 22.67 9.80
N GLN A 216 4.73 21.65 9.75
CA GLN A 216 6.04 21.69 10.41
C GLN A 216 6.96 22.76 9.83
N GLN A 217 6.93 22.97 8.51
CA GLN A 217 7.68 24.04 7.85
C GLN A 217 7.21 25.44 8.29
N GLY A 218 5.93 25.58 8.65
CA GLY A 218 5.37 26.80 9.24
C GLY A 218 5.75 27.04 10.71
N GLY A 219 6.48 26.12 11.35
CA GLY A 219 7.01 26.27 12.71
C GLY A 219 5.99 26.00 13.83
N HIS A 220 4.77 25.53 13.53
CA HIS A 220 3.73 25.30 14.53
C HIS A 220 3.74 23.88 15.15
N LEU A 221 4.30 22.87 14.48
CA LEU A 221 4.11 21.45 14.86
C LEU A 221 5.41 20.63 14.98
N SER A 222 6.52 21.23 15.39
CA SER A 222 7.81 20.53 15.56
C SER A 222 7.81 19.39 16.59
N ARG A 223 6.76 19.26 17.40
CA ARG A 223 6.56 18.18 18.39
C ARG A 223 5.74 17.00 17.88
N TYR A 224 5.29 17.00 16.63
CA TYR A 224 4.51 15.89 16.08
C TYR A 224 5.37 15.03 15.17
N LEU A 225 5.23 13.72 15.29
CA LEU A 225 5.94 12.71 14.53
C LEU A 225 4.94 11.94 13.66
N ASN A 226 5.32 11.74 12.39
CA ASN A 226 4.58 10.84 11.52
C ASN A 226 4.72 9.39 12.00
N LEU A 227 3.60 8.74 12.33
CA LEU A 227 3.57 7.33 12.70
C LEU A 227 3.21 6.40 11.53
N ASP A 228 2.83 6.96 10.38
CA ASP A 228 2.28 6.23 9.21
C ASP A 228 1.08 5.36 9.61
N LEU A 229 0.19 5.92 10.44
CA LEU A 229 -0.96 5.25 11.01
C LEU A 229 -2.27 5.93 10.61
N ASN A 230 -3.19 5.11 10.13
CA ASN A 230 -4.55 5.51 9.77
C ASN A 230 -5.55 4.67 10.55
N TYR A 231 -6.51 5.34 11.19
CA TYR A 231 -7.52 4.71 12.04
C TYR A 231 -8.91 4.92 11.48
N THR A 232 -9.66 3.84 11.32
CA THR A 232 -11.08 3.89 10.94
C THR A 232 -11.94 3.84 12.20
N PRO A 233 -12.91 4.76 12.38
CA PRO A 233 -13.91 4.65 13.43
C PRO A 233 -14.63 3.30 13.46
N THR A 234 -14.91 2.80 14.65
CA THR A 234 -15.53 1.47 14.87
C THR A 234 -16.94 1.34 14.29
N SER A 235 -17.65 2.46 14.12
CA SER A 235 -18.97 2.49 13.51
C SER A 235 -18.95 2.19 12.01
N ILE A 236 -17.86 2.53 11.30
CA ILE A 236 -17.84 2.45 9.83
C ILE A 236 -17.89 1.02 9.31
N PRO A 237 -17.12 0.04 9.83
CA PRO A 237 -17.26 -1.35 9.38
C PRO A 237 -18.68 -1.91 9.52
N ILE A 238 -19.40 -1.50 10.57
CA ILE A 238 -20.80 -1.91 10.81
C ILE A 238 -21.72 -1.28 9.77
N VAL A 239 -21.60 0.04 9.56
CA VAL A 239 -22.40 0.77 8.57
C VAL A 239 -22.10 0.29 7.16
N LEU A 240 -20.83 0.05 6.82
CA LEU A 240 -20.41 -0.49 5.54
C LEU A 240 -21.12 -1.81 5.25
N ALA A 241 -21.16 -2.74 6.22
CA ALA A 241 -21.88 -4.00 6.05
C ALA A 241 -23.38 -3.78 5.75
N SER A 242 -24.03 -2.81 6.38
CA SER A 242 -25.43 -2.45 6.10
C SER A 242 -25.62 -1.78 4.73
N VAL A 243 -24.72 -0.87 4.34
CA VAL A 243 -24.77 -0.17 3.04
C VAL A 243 -24.51 -1.16 1.89
N MET A 244 -23.58 -2.09 2.06
CA MET A 244 -23.32 -3.12 1.05
C MET A 244 -24.54 -3.99 0.75
N GLN A 245 -25.46 -4.17 1.71
CA GLN A 245 -26.72 -4.89 1.46
C GLN A 245 -27.66 -4.14 0.50
N VAL A 246 -27.54 -2.83 0.36
CA VAL A 246 -28.34 -2.05 -0.62
C VAL A 246 -27.95 -2.47 -2.04
N PHE A 247 -26.67 -2.75 -2.26
CA PHE A 247 -26.10 -3.13 -3.55
C PHE A 247 -26.01 -4.65 -3.75
N ALA A 248 -26.65 -5.46 -2.90
CA ALA A 248 -26.43 -6.91 -2.88
C ALA A 248 -26.73 -7.60 -4.23
N ALA A 249 -27.74 -7.12 -4.96
CA ALA A 249 -28.09 -7.65 -6.29
C ALA A 249 -27.02 -7.39 -7.35
N ASP A 250 -26.13 -6.41 -7.12
CA ASP A 250 -25.05 -6.06 -8.04
C ASP A 250 -23.78 -5.66 -7.28
N ALA A 251 -23.38 -6.52 -6.34
CA ALA A 251 -22.19 -6.28 -5.52
C ALA A 251 -20.90 -6.13 -6.36
N GLY A 252 -20.90 -6.65 -7.59
CA GLY A 252 -19.78 -6.55 -8.53
C GLY A 252 -19.52 -5.12 -9.02
N ARG A 253 -20.51 -4.22 -8.98
CA ARG A 253 -20.33 -2.80 -9.35
C ARG A 253 -19.65 -1.98 -8.26
N VAL A 254 -19.61 -2.48 -7.03
CA VAL A 254 -19.17 -1.71 -5.86
C VAL A 254 -17.68 -1.90 -5.60
N LYS A 255 -16.96 -0.79 -5.46
CA LYS A 255 -15.55 -0.76 -5.05
C LYS A 255 -15.45 -0.03 -3.73
N VAL A 256 -14.70 -0.58 -2.79
CA VAL A 256 -14.45 0.06 -1.49
C VAL A 256 -13.02 0.55 -1.46
N LYS A 257 -12.81 1.79 -1.01
CA LYS A 257 -11.49 2.40 -0.87
C LYS A 257 -11.45 3.26 0.40
N LEU A 258 -10.30 3.36 1.05
CA LEU A 258 -10.11 4.29 2.17
C LEU A 258 -10.02 5.72 1.64
N MET A 259 -10.40 6.69 2.46
CA MET A 259 -10.29 8.10 2.10
C MET A 259 -8.83 8.52 1.94
N SER A 260 -7.94 8.00 2.79
CA SER A 260 -6.49 8.23 2.66
C SER A 260 -5.86 7.74 1.36
N ASP A 261 -6.51 6.80 0.65
CA ASP A 261 -6.06 6.33 -0.66
C ASP A 261 -6.73 7.09 -1.82
N PHE A 262 -7.75 7.91 -1.56
CA PHE A 262 -8.58 8.57 -2.56
C PHE A 262 -7.78 9.48 -3.50
N ASN A 263 -8.15 9.46 -4.78
CA ASN A 263 -7.65 10.40 -5.78
C ASN A 263 -8.83 11.03 -6.54
N THR A 264 -8.72 12.29 -6.93
CA THR A 264 -9.76 13.00 -7.71
C THR A 264 -10.16 12.27 -9.00
N ASN A 265 -9.24 11.54 -9.64
CA ASN A 265 -9.56 10.71 -10.81
C ASN A 265 -10.54 9.58 -10.51
N ASP A 266 -10.65 9.13 -9.25
CA ASP A 266 -11.62 8.12 -8.85
C ASP A 266 -13.07 8.63 -8.95
N LEU A 267 -13.27 9.95 -8.99
CA LEU A 267 -14.60 10.55 -9.19
C LEU A 267 -15.11 10.37 -10.62
N VAL A 268 -14.21 10.24 -11.59
CA VAL A 268 -14.58 10.23 -13.00
C VAL A 268 -15.28 8.91 -13.33
N GLY A 269 -16.56 9.00 -13.67
CA GLY A 269 -17.36 7.84 -14.08
C GLY A 269 -17.69 6.87 -12.95
N ASN A 270 -17.71 7.33 -11.69
CA ASN A 270 -18.21 6.54 -10.57
C ASN A 270 -19.29 7.34 -9.80
N HIS A 271 -20.33 6.64 -9.36
CA HIS A 271 -21.13 7.12 -8.23
C HIS A 271 -20.30 7.06 -6.97
N VAL A 272 -20.44 8.04 -6.08
CA VAL A 272 -19.62 8.10 -4.86
C VAL A 272 -20.50 8.07 -3.62
N VAL A 273 -20.21 7.15 -2.72
CA VAL A 273 -20.85 7.02 -1.42
C VAL A 273 -19.76 7.15 -0.36
N TYR A 274 -19.77 8.24 0.39
CA TYR A 274 -18.83 8.43 1.49
C TYR A 274 -19.43 7.92 2.81
N LEU A 275 -18.65 7.12 3.56
CA LEU A 275 -19.00 6.59 4.86
C LEU A 275 -17.96 7.04 5.89
N GLY A 276 -18.31 8.01 6.72
CA GLY A 276 -17.45 8.53 7.77
C GLY A 276 -17.97 9.84 8.33
N TYR A 277 -17.21 10.44 9.23
CA TYR A 277 -17.52 11.77 9.76
C TYR A 277 -17.13 12.85 8.76
N LEU A 278 -17.74 14.04 8.87
CA LEU A 278 -17.43 15.18 7.99
C LEU A 278 -15.98 15.64 8.10
N SER A 279 -15.35 15.45 9.26
CA SER A 279 -13.93 15.73 9.48
C SER A 279 -12.98 14.86 8.68
N GLY A 280 -13.45 13.71 8.18
CA GLY A 280 -12.70 12.80 7.32
C GLY A 280 -13.05 12.94 5.84
N LEU A 281 -13.80 13.97 5.41
CA LEU A 281 -14.11 14.15 3.97
C LEU A 281 -12.87 14.56 3.15
N GLU A 282 -11.84 15.08 3.80
CA GLU A 282 -10.57 15.50 3.18
C GLU A 282 -10.77 16.27 1.85
N GLY A 283 -10.14 15.81 0.77
CA GLY A 283 -10.19 16.42 -0.56
C GLY A 283 -11.58 16.42 -1.23
N LEU A 284 -12.57 15.69 -0.70
CA LEU A 284 -13.95 15.76 -1.17
C LEU A 284 -14.73 16.91 -0.54
N ARG A 285 -14.30 17.43 0.61
CA ARG A 285 -15.06 18.43 1.37
C ARG A 285 -15.43 19.60 0.48
N ASP A 286 -14.44 20.21 -0.16
CA ASP A 286 -14.64 21.43 -0.93
C ASP A 286 -15.54 21.17 -2.15
N LEU A 287 -15.44 19.98 -2.77
CA LEU A 287 -16.28 19.57 -3.89
C LEU A 287 -17.75 19.38 -3.47
N VAL A 288 -17.98 18.66 -2.36
CA VAL A 288 -19.32 18.35 -1.84
C VAL A 288 -20.03 19.63 -1.37
N PHE A 289 -19.30 20.52 -0.71
CA PHE A 289 -19.88 21.74 -0.16
C PHE A 289 -20.02 22.89 -1.17
N ALA A 290 -19.15 22.96 -2.19
CA ALA A 290 -19.26 23.97 -3.24
C ALA A 290 -20.60 23.92 -3.99
N ALA A 291 -21.18 22.73 -4.19
CA ALA A 291 -22.42 22.55 -4.93
C ALA A 291 -23.69 22.53 -4.05
N SER A 292 -23.56 22.39 -2.73
CA SER A 292 -24.71 22.14 -1.84
C SER A 292 -25.29 23.39 -1.17
N GLY A 293 -24.59 24.52 -1.19
CA GLY A 293 -24.99 25.70 -0.41
C GLY A 293 -24.82 25.50 1.11
N LEU A 294 -24.09 24.46 1.51
CA LEU A 294 -23.78 24.15 2.91
C LEU A 294 -22.28 24.30 3.14
N ALA A 295 -21.88 24.54 4.38
CA ALA A 295 -20.50 24.52 4.83
C ALA A 295 -20.39 23.76 6.15
N THR A 296 -19.22 23.18 6.43
CA THR A 296 -18.94 22.59 7.75
C THR A 296 -18.62 23.68 8.76
N GLY A 297 -19.12 23.55 9.99
CA GLY A 297 -18.63 24.38 11.09
C GLY A 297 -17.28 23.91 11.63
N LEU A 298 -16.81 24.57 12.70
CA LEU A 298 -15.45 24.42 13.22
C LEU A 298 -15.16 23.04 13.82
N THR A 299 -16.18 22.38 14.36
CA THR A 299 -16.06 21.05 14.98
C THR A 299 -16.33 19.91 14.01
N PHE A 300 -16.76 20.20 12.78
CA PHE A 300 -17.27 19.21 11.81
C PHE A 300 -18.53 18.43 12.25
N ASP A 301 -19.14 18.79 13.38
CA ASP A 301 -20.40 18.18 13.87
C ASP A 301 -21.65 18.98 13.46
N GLU A 302 -21.43 20.06 12.72
CA GLU A 302 -22.45 21.02 12.32
C GLU A 302 -22.32 21.37 10.84
N LEU A 303 -23.48 21.51 10.19
CA LEU A 303 -23.61 22.05 8.85
C LEU A 303 -24.25 23.43 8.95
N VAL A 304 -23.73 24.38 8.19
CA VAL A 304 -24.22 25.76 8.14
C VAL A 304 -24.69 26.04 6.74
N ASN A 305 -25.94 26.47 6.58
CA ASN A 305 -26.42 26.99 5.31
C ASN A 305 -25.76 28.36 5.04
N ILE A 306 -25.11 28.51 3.88
CA ILE A 306 -24.34 29.71 3.59
C ILE A 306 -25.21 30.95 3.33
N ASP A 307 -26.44 30.74 2.84
CA ASP A 307 -27.37 31.82 2.49
C ASP A 307 -28.21 32.27 3.69
N SER A 308 -28.73 31.32 4.46
CA SER A 308 -29.61 31.61 5.61
C SER A 308 -28.87 31.72 6.93
N ASN A 309 -27.61 31.26 7.01
CA ASN A 309 -26.82 31.10 8.24
C ASN A 309 -27.49 30.19 9.29
N GLU A 310 -28.45 29.36 8.87
CA GLU A 310 -29.07 28.34 9.70
C GLU A 310 -28.06 27.20 9.99
N ARG A 311 -28.02 26.72 11.23
CA ARG A 311 -27.14 25.64 11.66
C ARG A 311 -27.91 24.36 11.92
N TYR A 312 -27.44 23.27 11.33
CA TYR A 312 -27.90 21.92 11.58
C TYR A 312 -26.80 21.19 12.36
N GLN A 313 -27.09 20.83 13.61
CA GLN A 313 -26.17 20.11 14.46
C GLN A 313 -26.69 18.69 14.69
N SER A 314 -25.80 17.70 14.59
CA SER A 314 -26.15 16.34 14.95
C SER A 314 -26.37 16.26 16.46
N SER A 315 -27.57 15.85 16.89
CA SER A 315 -27.80 15.48 18.29
C SER A 315 -27.21 14.09 18.52
N SER A 316 -26.15 14.01 19.32
CA SER A 316 -25.56 12.76 19.78
C SER A 316 -26.56 11.89 20.54
#